data_AF-A0AAV2H0N2-F1
#
_entry.id   AF-A0AAV2H0N2-F1
#
_cell.length_a   1.000
_cell.length_b   1.000
_cell.length_c   1.000
_cell.angle_alpha   90.00
_cell.angle_beta   90.00
_cell.angle_gamma   90.00
#
_symmetry.space_group_name_H-M   'P 1'
#
loop_
_entity.id
_entity.type
_entity.pdbx_description
1 polymer ?
#
loop_
_entity_poly.entity_id
_entity_poly.type
_entity_poly.pdbx_seq_one_letter_code
_entity_poly.pdbx_strand_id
1 'polypeptide(L)'
;MGKFQWLVTICIASAQFTMGWSMLQMSFASMVPDYTCIVDGGENDTTFNDTLNVCHINGTECSRYLFPGSVRTAASEWGLVCDLKWVKATVTSIQMAGVFLGALISGQISDLFGRRKTLYSFVLAHILLNGIAAFSASWIMFAVMRFFIGISIGAILVVVFPFSIEFLPIKWRQS
;
A
#
# COMPACT_ATOMS: atom_id res chain seq x y z
N MET A 1 19.29 -2.24 30.33
CA MET A 1 18.65 -3.02 29.27
C MET A 1 19.53 -4.21 28.95
N GLY A 2 19.01 -5.44 28.97
CA GLY A 2 19.78 -6.62 28.59
C GLY A 2 20.01 -6.68 27.08
N LYS A 3 21.07 -7.36 26.62
CA LYS A 3 21.41 -7.54 25.19
C LYS A 3 20.23 -8.08 24.36
N PHE A 4 19.42 -8.96 24.96
CA PHE A 4 18.22 -9.54 24.35
C PHE A 4 17.08 -8.53 24.16
N GLN A 5 16.89 -7.60 25.10
CA GLN A 5 15.87 -6.54 24.96
C GLN A 5 16.21 -5.58 23.82
N TRP A 6 17.50 -5.24 23.67
CA TRP A 6 17.97 -4.37 22.59
C TRP A 6 17.79 -5.01 21.21
N LEU A 7 18.08 -6.31 21.09
CA LEU A 7 17.81 -7.08 19.87
C LEU A 7 16.33 -7.08 19.48
N VAL A 8 15.42 -7.31 20.44
CA VAL A 8 13.97 -7.30 20.18
C VAL A 8 13.49 -5.93 19.73
N THR A 9 13.98 -4.84 20.34
CA THR A 9 13.63 -3.48 19.94
C THR A 9 14.16 -3.14 18.54
N ILE A 10 15.39 -3.55 18.18
CA ILE A 10 15.89 -3.39 16.80
C ILE A 10 15.00 -4.14 15.81
N CYS A 11 14.64 -5.40 16.10
CA CYS A 11 13.80 -6.20 15.20
C CYS A 11 12.41 -5.60 15.00
N ILE A 12 11.84 -4.98 16.03
CA ILE A 12 10.55 -4.28 15.90
C ILE A 12 10.73 -2.98 15.11
N ALA A 13 11.79 -2.22 15.36
CA ALA A 13 12.09 -0.99 14.63
C ALA A 13 12.34 -1.25 13.14
N SER A 14 13.03 -2.34 12.79
CA SER A 14 13.21 -2.72 11.39
C SER A 14 11.89 -3.12 10.73
N ALA A 15 11.02 -3.85 11.43
CA ALA A 15 9.69 -4.17 10.94
C ALA A 15 8.83 -2.90 10.73
N GLN A 16 8.96 -1.89 11.61
CA GLN A 16 8.32 -0.57 11.45
C GLN A 16 8.82 0.16 10.20
N PHE A 17 10.12 0.11 9.94
CA PHE A 17 10.68 0.66 8.70
C PHE A 17 10.11 -0.05 7.46
N THR A 18 10.00 -1.37 7.49
CA THR A 18 9.37 -2.13 6.40
C THR A 18 7.89 -1.79 6.22
N MET A 19 7.13 -1.56 7.29
CA MET A 19 5.74 -1.10 7.20
C MET A 19 5.64 0.31 6.60
N GLY A 20 6.49 1.24 7.02
CA GLY A 20 6.58 2.57 6.42
C GLY A 20 6.94 2.51 4.92
N TRP A 21 7.88 1.64 4.56
CA TRP A 21 8.25 1.37 3.17
C TRP A 21 7.08 0.79 2.36
N SER A 22 6.28 -0.12 2.94
CA SER A 22 5.13 -0.72 2.27
C SER A 22 4.01 0.29 1.94
N MET A 23 3.87 1.33 2.75
CA MET A 23 2.97 2.47 2.50
C MET A 23 3.54 3.39 1.42
N LEU A 24 4.84 3.67 1.48
CA LEU A 24 5.54 4.49 0.48
C LEU A 24 5.51 3.85 -0.91
N GLN A 25 5.66 2.52 -1.00
CA GLN A 25 5.64 1.78 -2.25
C GLN A 25 4.33 1.99 -3.04
N MET A 26 3.21 2.25 -2.38
CA MET A 26 1.93 2.49 -3.06
C MET A 26 1.90 3.78 -3.87
N SER A 27 2.57 4.82 -3.38
CA SER A 27 2.72 6.07 -4.10
C SER A 27 3.49 5.87 -5.41
N PHE A 28 4.54 5.06 -5.38
CA PHE A 28 5.35 4.75 -6.56
C PHE A 28 4.68 3.75 -7.50
N ALA A 29 4.04 2.71 -6.97
CA ALA A 29 3.31 1.72 -7.77
C ALA A 29 2.11 2.33 -8.52
N SER A 30 1.57 3.44 -8.00
CA SER A 30 0.45 4.17 -8.60
C SER A 30 0.87 5.34 -9.48
N MET A 31 2.18 5.54 -9.70
CA MET A 31 2.66 6.53 -10.66
C MET A 31 2.25 6.09 -12.06
N VAL A 32 1.51 6.97 -12.75
CA VAL A 32 1.11 6.77 -14.13
C VAL A 32 2.24 7.32 -14.99
N PRO A 33 2.98 6.49 -15.73
CA PRO A 33 3.96 6.99 -16.70
C PRO A 33 3.25 7.60 -17.89
N ASP A 34 3.98 8.39 -18.69
CA ASP A 34 3.43 8.93 -19.93
C ASP A 34 2.92 7.80 -20.82
N TYR A 35 1.75 8.02 -21.42
CA TYR A 35 1.06 7.02 -22.22
C TYR A 35 0.54 7.62 -23.52
N THR A 36 0.51 6.80 -24.55
CA THR A 36 -0.02 7.16 -25.86
C THR A 36 -1.29 6.35 -26.13
N CYS A 37 -2.27 7.03 -26.69
CA CYS A 37 -3.54 6.44 -27.11
C CYS A 37 -3.42 5.90 -28.54
N ILE A 38 -3.88 4.67 -28.78
CA ILE A 38 -4.05 4.13 -30.13
C ILE A 38 -5.55 3.93 -30.40
N VAL A 39 -5.99 4.43 -31.55
CA VAL A 39 -7.32 4.21 -32.12
C VAL A 39 -7.16 3.31 -33.35
N ASP A 40 -7.94 2.23 -33.41
CA ASP A 40 -7.94 1.35 -34.58
C ASP A 40 -8.70 2.05 -35.74
N GLY A 41 -7.98 2.42 -36.81
CA GLY A 41 -8.55 3.03 -38.02
C GLY A 41 -8.35 4.54 -38.19
N GLY A 42 -7.56 5.18 -37.32
CA GLY A 42 -7.18 6.60 -37.47
C GLY A 42 -6.08 6.83 -38.51
N GLU A 43 -6.24 7.88 -39.32
CA GLU A 43 -5.20 8.38 -40.24
C GLU A 43 -3.96 8.81 -39.45
N ASN A 44 -2.78 8.35 -39.86
CA ASN A 44 -1.49 8.52 -39.17
C ASN A 44 -0.95 9.97 -39.24
N ASP A 45 -1.80 10.99 -39.31
CA ASP A 45 -1.39 12.38 -39.53
C ASP A 45 -1.49 13.24 -38.26
N THR A 46 -1.38 12.61 -37.09
CA THR A 46 -1.19 13.32 -35.81
C THR A 46 0.25 13.17 -35.35
N THR A 47 0.97 14.28 -35.26
CA THR A 47 2.28 14.39 -34.62
C THR A 47 2.29 13.67 -33.26
N PHE A 48 3.36 12.93 -32.94
CA PHE A 48 3.55 12.15 -31.70
C PHE A 48 3.21 12.91 -30.39
N ASN A 49 3.32 14.24 -30.39
CA ASN A 49 3.00 15.09 -29.24
C ASN A 49 1.49 15.29 -28.99
N ASP A 50 0.63 15.15 -30.00
CA ASP A 50 -0.82 15.39 -29.86
C ASP A 50 -1.56 14.21 -29.23
N THR A 51 -0.95 13.02 -29.21
CA THR A 51 -1.55 11.78 -28.67
C THR A 51 -1.04 11.42 -27.26
N LEU A 52 -0.25 12.29 -26.64
CA LEU A 52 0.38 12.06 -25.34
C LEU A 52 -0.58 12.39 -24.19
N ASN A 53 -0.81 11.44 -23.29
CA ASN A 53 -1.63 11.59 -22.09
C ASN A 53 -3.09 12.00 -22.36
N VAL A 54 -3.64 11.62 -23.51
CA VAL A 54 -5.01 11.94 -23.93
C VAL A 54 -5.92 10.72 -23.83
N CYS A 55 -7.19 10.97 -23.48
CA CYS A 55 -8.22 9.94 -23.28
C CYS A 55 -9.15 9.71 -24.47
N HIS A 56 -9.28 10.71 -25.34
CA HIS A 56 -10.09 10.65 -26.55
C HIS A 56 -9.34 11.37 -27.67
N ILE A 57 -9.37 10.80 -28.87
CA ILE A 57 -8.83 11.44 -30.08
C ILE A 57 -10.00 11.70 -31.02
N ASN A 58 -10.22 12.96 -31.37
CA ASN A 58 -11.25 13.37 -32.33
C ASN A 58 -12.66 12.81 -32.01
N GLY A 59 -13.02 12.70 -30.72
CA GLY A 59 -14.30 12.16 -30.26
C GLY A 59 -14.39 10.63 -30.18
N THR A 60 -13.34 9.90 -30.55
CA THR A 60 -13.25 8.44 -30.39
C THR A 60 -12.51 8.05 -29.11
N GLU A 61 -13.00 7.01 -28.44
CA GLU A 61 -12.34 6.41 -27.27
C GLU A 61 -11.11 5.60 -27.69
N CYS A 62 -10.07 5.66 -26.86
CA CYS A 62 -8.85 4.89 -27.04
C CYS A 62 -9.13 3.39 -26.93
N SER A 63 -8.76 2.63 -27.96
CA SER A 63 -8.89 1.17 -27.95
C SER A 63 -7.83 0.53 -27.04
N ARG A 64 -6.62 1.10 -27.02
CA ARG A 64 -5.51 0.65 -26.16
C ARG A 64 -4.54 1.78 -25.81
N TYR A 65 -3.91 1.64 -24.65
CA TYR A 65 -2.86 2.55 -24.16
C TYR A 65 -1.49 1.89 -24.28
N LEU A 66 -0.54 2.59 -24.89
CA LEU A 66 0.88 2.21 -24.92
C LEU A 66 1.65 3.07 -23.94
N PHE A 67 2.53 2.45 -23.17
CA PHE A 67 3.42 3.16 -22.26
C PHE A 67 4.84 3.12 -22.85
N PRO A 68 5.30 4.20 -23.51
CA PRO A 68 6.67 4.27 -24.03
C PRO A 68 7.66 4.36 -22.86
N GLY A 69 8.09 3.20 -22.35
CA GLY A 69 9.07 3.10 -21.28
C GLY A 69 9.25 1.67 -20.80
N SER A 70 10.40 1.38 -20.18
CA SER A 70 10.68 0.07 -19.55
C SER A 70 10.10 -0.04 -18.13
N VAL A 71 9.43 1.01 -17.64
CA VAL A 71 8.85 1.06 -16.29
C VAL A 71 7.50 0.36 -16.26
N ARG A 72 7.38 -0.69 -15.45
CA ARG A 72 6.12 -1.40 -15.19
C ARG A 72 5.61 -1.01 -13.82
N THR A 73 4.46 -0.35 -13.78
CA THR A 73 3.77 0.05 -12.56
C THR A 73 2.38 -0.59 -12.56
N ALA A 74 1.71 -0.63 -11.41
CA ALA A 74 0.35 -1.15 -11.34
C ALA A 74 -0.60 -0.36 -12.26
N ALA A 75 -0.33 0.93 -12.46
CA ALA A 75 -1.05 1.77 -13.39
C ALA A 75 -0.86 1.36 -14.87
N SER A 76 0.36 1.01 -15.28
CA SER A 76 0.63 0.58 -16.66
C SER A 76 0.27 -0.88 -16.94
N GLU A 77 0.27 -1.72 -15.90
CA GLU A 77 -0.09 -3.14 -16.02
C GLU A 77 -1.60 -3.35 -16.19
N TRP A 78 -2.43 -2.62 -15.45
CA TRP A 78 -3.89 -2.72 -15.53
C TRP A 78 -4.55 -1.57 -16.29
N GLY A 79 -3.77 -0.66 -16.89
CA GLY A 79 -4.27 0.43 -17.73
C GLY A 79 -5.21 1.39 -16.98
N LEU A 80 -4.89 1.76 -15.74
CA LEU A 80 -5.76 2.62 -14.89
C LEU A 80 -5.69 4.11 -15.25
N VAL A 81 -5.94 4.40 -16.52
CA VAL A 81 -5.93 5.74 -17.10
C VAL A 81 -7.35 6.19 -17.40
N CYS A 82 -7.52 7.51 -17.59
CA CYS A 82 -8.79 8.12 -17.99
C CYS A 82 -9.95 7.74 -17.05
N ASP A 83 -10.90 6.91 -17.50
CA ASP A 83 -12.07 6.47 -16.73
C ASP A 83 -11.72 5.67 -15.49
N LEU A 84 -10.53 5.06 -15.43
CA LEU A 84 -10.07 4.26 -14.29
C LEU A 84 -9.12 5.06 -13.36
N LYS A 85 -8.94 6.37 -13.60
CA LYS A 85 -8.07 7.24 -12.78
C LYS A 85 -8.51 7.29 -11.31
N TRP A 86 -9.78 7.06 -10.99
CA TRP A 86 -10.29 7.08 -9.62
C TRP A 86 -9.82 5.88 -8.80
N VAL A 87 -9.52 4.74 -9.43
CA VAL A 87 -9.19 3.49 -8.74
C VAL A 87 -7.97 3.64 -7.83
N LYS A 88 -6.96 4.42 -8.23
CA LYS A 88 -5.77 4.69 -7.40
C LYS A 88 -6.12 5.36 -6.07
N ALA A 89 -7.04 6.33 -6.12
CA ALA A 89 -7.53 7.01 -4.92
C ALA A 89 -8.35 6.05 -4.08
N THR A 90 -9.22 5.26 -4.71
CA THR A 90 -10.04 4.26 -4.03
C THR A 90 -9.21 3.20 -3.31
N VAL A 91 -8.17 2.64 -3.92
CA VAL A 91 -7.27 1.66 -3.26
C VAL A 91 -6.61 2.29 -2.03
N THR A 92 -6.17 3.54 -2.13
CA THR A 92 -5.57 4.27 -1.00
C THR A 92 -6.59 4.54 0.10
N SER A 93 -7.81 4.96 -0.25
CA SER A 93 -8.89 5.19 0.70
C SER A 93 -9.32 3.89 1.40
N ILE A 94 -9.41 2.78 0.68
CA ILE A 94 -9.70 1.45 1.23
C ILE A 94 -8.61 1.03 2.21
N GLN A 95 -7.34 1.20 1.84
CA GLN A 95 -6.21 0.94 2.74
C GLN A 95 -6.34 1.75 4.05
N MET A 96 -6.64 3.04 3.95
CA MET A 96 -6.78 3.92 5.12
C MET A 96 -8.02 3.56 5.97
N ALA A 97 -9.13 3.17 5.34
CA ALA A 97 -10.29 2.64 6.04
C ALA A 97 -9.95 1.36 6.81
N GLY A 98 -9.14 0.47 6.21
CA GLY A 98 -8.58 -0.69 6.88
C GLY A 98 -7.73 -0.31 8.10
N VAL A 99 -6.81 0.66 7.95
CA VAL A 99 -5.99 1.17 9.06
C VAL A 99 -6.84 1.69 10.21
N PHE A 100 -7.89 2.46 9.90
CA PHE A 100 -8.83 2.98 10.89
C PHE A 100 -9.53 1.86 11.66
N LEU A 101 -10.08 0.86 10.94
CA LEU A 101 -10.73 -0.29 11.56
C LEU A 101 -9.75 -1.13 12.39
N GLY A 102 -8.53 -1.34 11.88
CA GLY A 102 -7.47 -2.06 12.59
C GLY A 102 -7.11 -1.40 13.91
N ALA A 103 -7.01 -0.07 13.94
CA ALA A 103 -6.72 0.69 15.14
C ALA A 103 -7.82 0.57 16.22
N LEU A 104 -9.10 0.59 15.81
CA LEU A 104 -10.23 0.43 16.73
C LEU A 104 -10.28 -0.96 17.36
N ILE A 105 -10.08 -2.00 16.54
CA ILE A 105 -10.21 -3.39 16.97
C ILE A 105 -8.99 -3.84 17.79
N SER A 106 -7.79 -3.36 17.45
CA SER A 106 -6.55 -3.81 18.09
C SER A 106 -6.43 -3.48 19.56
N GLY A 107 -7.06 -2.38 20.02
CA GLY A 107 -7.05 -2.01 21.43
C GLY A 107 -7.68 -3.10 22.29
N GLN A 108 -8.89 -3.52 21.93
CA GLN A 108 -9.63 -4.57 22.65
C GLN A 108 -8.90 -5.91 22.59
N ILE A 109 -8.42 -6.31 21.40
CA ILE A 109 -7.71 -7.60 21.22
C ILE A 109 -6.40 -7.63 22.02
N SER A 110 -5.65 -6.52 22.05
CA SER A 110 -4.39 -6.43 22.78
C SER A 110 -4.57 -6.64 24.28
N ASP A 111 -5.67 -6.11 24.82
CA ASP A 111 -5.97 -6.21 26.25
C ASP A 111 -6.44 -7.63 26.63
N LEU A 112 -7.10 -8.35 25.72
CA LEU A 112 -7.59 -9.73 25.92
C LEU A 112 -6.51 -10.81 25.74
N PHE A 113 -5.73 -10.75 24.64
CA PHE A 113 -4.76 -11.80 24.28
C PHE A 113 -3.34 -11.53 24.80
N GLY A 114 -3.12 -10.36 25.38
CA GLY A 114 -1.82 -9.87 25.83
C GLY A 114 -1.04 -9.19 24.70
N ARG A 115 -0.41 -8.07 25.05
CA ARG A 115 0.25 -7.13 24.12
C ARG A 115 1.32 -7.78 23.23
N ARG A 116 2.14 -8.69 23.79
CA ARG A 116 3.23 -9.36 23.06
C ARG A 116 2.73 -10.34 22.00
N LYS A 117 1.76 -11.20 22.34
CA LYS A 117 1.21 -12.21 21.40
C LYS A 117 0.45 -11.55 20.26
N THR A 118 -0.32 -10.52 20.60
CA THR A 118 -1.09 -9.72 19.65
C THR A 118 -0.18 -9.08 18.60
N LEU A 119 0.93 -8.47 19.02
CA LEU A 119 1.89 -7.85 18.10
C LEU A 119 2.50 -8.85 17.12
N TYR A 120 2.98 -10.01 17.60
CA TYR A 120 3.55 -11.04 16.70
C TYR A 120 2.50 -11.59 15.72
N SER A 121 1.27 -11.79 16.16
CA SER A 121 0.18 -12.28 15.30
C SER A 121 -0.10 -11.32 14.14
N PHE A 122 -0.22 -10.02 14.42
CA PHE A 122 -0.48 -9.04 13.36
C PHE A 122 0.72 -8.85 12.44
N VAL A 123 1.95 -8.90 12.95
CA VAL A 123 3.16 -8.84 12.10
C VAL A 123 3.23 -10.04 11.16
N LEU A 124 2.94 -11.25 11.65
CA LEU A 124 2.92 -12.45 10.83
C LEU A 124 1.83 -12.37 9.75
N ALA A 125 0.62 -11.93 10.14
CA ALA A 125 -0.48 -11.71 9.20
C ALA A 125 -0.11 -10.67 8.13
N HIS A 126 0.55 -9.57 8.51
CA HIS A 126 1.00 -8.53 7.58
C HIS A 126 1.97 -9.08 6.51
N ILE A 127 2.94 -9.91 6.92
CA ILE A 127 3.90 -10.53 5.99
C ILE A 127 3.19 -11.48 5.03
N LEU A 128 2.31 -12.34 5.55
CA LEU A 128 1.55 -13.30 4.73
C LEU A 128 0.65 -12.58 3.71
N LEU A 129 -0.06 -11.54 4.13
CA LEU A 129 -0.94 -10.76 3.26
C LEU A 129 -0.15 -10.03 2.16
N ASN A 130 1.03 -9.49 2.46
CA ASN A 130 1.90 -8.90 1.44
C ASN A 130 2.42 -9.96 0.45
N GLY A 131 2.76 -11.15 0.93
CA GLY A 131 3.14 -12.27 0.07
C GLY A 131 2.02 -12.66 -0.89
N ILE A 132 0.78 -12.74 -0.40
CA ILE A 132 -0.39 -13.04 -1.24
C ILE A 132 -0.69 -11.89 -2.21
N ALA A 133 -0.54 -10.64 -1.77
CA ALA A 133 -0.75 -9.47 -2.63
C ALA A 133 0.24 -9.44 -3.81
N ALA A 134 1.44 -10.00 -3.67
CA ALA A 134 2.41 -10.10 -4.77
C ALA A 134 1.94 -11.01 -5.92
N PHE A 135 1.02 -11.94 -5.66
CA PHE A 135 0.43 -12.83 -6.68
C PHE A 135 -0.89 -12.30 -7.25
N SER A 136 -1.29 -11.06 -6.95
CA SER A 136 -2.56 -10.54 -7.43
C SER A 136 -2.52 -10.27 -8.94
N ALA A 137 -3.40 -10.94 -9.70
CA ALA A 137 -3.54 -10.72 -11.14
C ALA A 137 -4.55 -9.61 -11.51
N SER A 138 -5.35 -9.13 -10.55
CA SER A 138 -6.38 -8.11 -10.79
C SER A 138 -6.31 -6.97 -9.77
N TRP A 139 -6.68 -5.76 -10.21
CA TRP A 139 -6.72 -4.56 -9.37
C TRP A 139 -7.71 -4.70 -8.19
N ILE A 140 -8.80 -5.46 -8.37
CA ILE A 140 -9.81 -5.70 -7.32
C ILE A 140 -9.22 -6.58 -6.22
N MET A 141 -8.57 -7.69 -6.59
CA MET A 141 -7.90 -8.57 -5.63
C MET A 141 -6.81 -7.80 -4.88
N PHE A 142 -6.04 -6.97 -5.59
CA PHE A 142 -5.05 -6.10 -4.98
C PHE A 142 -5.68 -5.13 -3.96
N ALA A 143 -6.80 -4.49 -4.30
CA ALA A 143 -7.52 -3.58 -3.40
C ALA A 143 -8.00 -4.27 -2.11
N VAL A 144 -8.55 -5.49 -2.24
CA VAL A 144 -9.03 -6.28 -1.09
C VAL A 144 -7.87 -6.70 -0.20
N MET A 145 -6.76 -7.19 -0.77
CA MET A 145 -5.58 -7.55 0.01
C MET A 145 -5.02 -6.32 0.75
N ARG A 146 -5.03 -5.15 0.11
CA ARG A 146 -4.64 -3.88 0.71
C ARG A 146 -5.51 -3.49 1.89
N PHE A 147 -6.82 -3.69 1.82
CA PHE A 147 -7.71 -3.49 2.97
C PHE A 147 -7.23 -4.27 4.21
N PHE A 148 -6.94 -5.57 4.06
CA PHE A 148 -6.47 -6.41 5.16
C PHE A 148 -5.05 -6.06 5.63
N ILE A 149 -4.17 -5.66 4.71
CA ILE A 149 -2.85 -5.12 5.05
C ILE A 149 -3.02 -3.85 5.89
N GLY A 150 -3.97 -2.98 5.53
CA GLY A 150 -4.32 -1.77 6.27
C GLY A 150 -4.75 -2.07 7.70
N ILE A 151 -5.65 -3.03 7.89
CA ILE A 151 -6.07 -3.50 9.22
C ILE A 151 -4.86 -3.92 10.05
N SER A 152 -3.97 -4.73 9.46
CA SER A 152 -2.77 -5.19 10.16
C SER A 152 -1.85 -4.03 10.56
N ILE A 153 -1.63 -3.05 9.67
CA ILE A 153 -0.78 -1.89 9.95
C ILE A 153 -1.39 -1.03 11.07
N GLY A 154 -2.68 -0.71 10.98
CA GLY A 154 -3.38 0.06 12.02
C GLY A 154 -3.30 -0.63 13.39
N ALA A 155 -3.49 -1.95 13.40
CA ALA A 155 -3.39 -2.74 14.62
C ALA A 155 -1.98 -2.72 15.24
N ILE A 156 -0.95 -2.88 14.42
CA ILE A 156 0.44 -2.89 14.91
C ILE A 156 0.84 -1.52 15.46
N LEU A 157 0.43 -0.42 14.80
CA LEU A 157 0.74 0.94 15.24
C LEU A 157 0.18 1.25 16.63
N VAL A 158 -1.04 0.82 16.94
CA VAL A 158 -1.65 1.03 18.26
C VAL A 158 -0.99 0.17 19.34
N VAL A 159 -0.62 -1.07 19.03
CA VAL A 159 -0.04 -2.00 20.01
C VAL A 159 1.44 -1.72 20.27
N VAL A 160 2.20 -1.28 19.28
CA VAL A 160 3.65 -1.05 19.40
C VAL A 160 3.98 0.14 20.30
N PHE A 161 3.14 1.17 20.33
CA PHE A 161 3.36 2.38 21.13
C PHE A 161 3.43 2.08 22.64
N PRO A 162 2.41 1.49 23.28
CA PRO A 162 2.46 1.16 24.70
C PRO A 162 3.45 0.03 24.99
N PHE A 163 3.67 -0.89 24.04
CA PHE A 163 4.73 -1.90 24.16
C PHE A 163 6.09 -1.22 24.31
N SER A 164 6.44 -0.28 23.44
CA SER A 164 7.74 0.42 23.49
C SER A 164 7.99 1.13 24.82
N ILE A 165 6.94 1.72 25.41
CA ILE A 165 6.99 2.41 26.72
C ILE A 165 7.16 1.43 27.88
N GLU A 166 6.76 0.18 27.73
CA GLU A 166 6.93 -0.88 28.73
C GLU A 166 8.37 -1.41 28.77
N PHE A 167 9.10 -1.34 27.66
CA PHE A 167 10.52 -1.73 27.58
C PHE A 167 11.49 -0.64 28.00
N LEU A 168 11.04 0.63 28.10
CA LEU A 168 11.85 1.71 28.62
C LEU A 168 12.00 1.58 30.16
N PRO A 169 13.22 1.66 30.71
CA PRO A 169 13.42 1.62 32.15
C PRO A 169 12.71 2.81 32.84
N ILE A 170 12.16 2.56 34.03
CA ILE A 170 11.32 3.48 34.82
C ILE A 170 11.95 4.88 34.99
N LYS A 171 13.30 4.97 34.93
CA LYS A 171 14.06 6.23 35.03
C LYS A 171 13.68 7.33 34.03
N TRP A 172 13.01 7.01 32.92
CA TRP A 172 12.61 8.00 31.90
C TRP A 172 11.09 8.20 31.78
N ARG A 173 10.29 7.67 32.72
CA ARG A 173 8.82 7.74 32.68
C ARG A 173 8.26 9.03 33.34
N GLN A 174 9.10 9.87 33.94
CA GLN A 174 8.69 11.12 34.60
C GLN A 174 9.71 12.24 34.34
N SER A 175 9.45 13.08 33.34
CA SER A 175 9.86 14.49 33.29
C SER A 175 8.86 15.26 32.44
#